data_AF-A0A812RD24-F1
#
_entry.id   AF-A0A812RD24-F1
#
_cell.length_a   1.000
_cell.length_b   1.000
_cell.length_c   1.000
_cell.angle_alpha   90.00
_cell.angle_beta   90.00
_cell.angle_gamma   90.00
#
_symmetry.space_group_name_H-M   'P 1'
#
loop_
_entity.id
_entity.type
_entity.pdbx_description
1 polymer ?
#
loop_
_entity_poly.entity_id
_entity_poly.type
_entity_poly.pdbx_seq_one_letter_code
_entity_poly.pdbx_strand_id
1 'polypeptide(L)'
;MASGRIVSSSLRVCAARPCGFRTFGQGFPASPRASLLDLELQRCVDGAAVLRVGAQTQLQLTLADLRSFLARLRDLKKMPSSGADLRQFLEKVDAVLPGFGAEGAHLALTGFAQLRCRQGAISAWPLLLRHRGELSPSYLAEGVWAASGIPSPPRDIIYQAVGLAREVAPHMKVLPDEALYRCIYGLARIHTGRGSTELLRRAETSVTQMLGRRPCPLAPKQLVRLCWAMARLGCRDQRIFEALEARIGNVLNQLEVKELEALYGILTELQLVRQWKLIHDVERALESREDEAASMNKSARRKPFRRRWTRADLMHSVLTRR
;
A
#
# COMPACT_ATOMS: atom_id res chain seq x y z
N MET A 1 41.68 51.03 -1.25
CA MET A 1 42.74 50.25 -1.92
C MET A 1 42.97 48.97 -1.15
N ALA A 2 42.44 47.85 -1.62
CA ALA A 2 42.92 46.50 -1.38
C ALA A 2 42.13 45.58 -2.31
N SER A 3 42.84 45.00 -3.25
CA SER A 3 42.37 44.21 -4.37
C SER A 3 42.71 42.74 -4.12
N GLY A 4 41.92 41.83 -4.67
CA GLY A 4 42.28 40.42 -4.86
C GLY A 4 41.45 39.43 -4.04
N ARG A 5 41.13 38.23 -4.52
CA ARG A 5 41.43 37.53 -5.77
C ARG A 5 40.31 36.50 -5.99
N ILE A 6 39.86 36.38 -7.23
CA ILE A 6 39.00 35.31 -7.71
C ILE A 6 39.88 34.08 -7.95
N VAL A 7 39.59 32.96 -7.30
CA VAL A 7 40.22 31.66 -7.58
C VAL A 7 39.25 30.84 -8.41
N SER A 8 39.61 30.69 -9.69
CA SER A 8 39.02 29.76 -10.65
C SER A 8 39.58 28.37 -10.39
N SER A 9 38.71 27.38 -10.14
CA SER A 9 39.10 25.97 -10.00
C SER A 9 38.56 25.16 -11.16
N SER A 10 39.51 24.66 -11.96
CA SER A 10 39.34 23.81 -13.14
C SER A 10 38.60 22.51 -12.85
N LEU A 11 37.55 22.25 -13.63
CA LEU A 11 36.93 20.93 -13.79
C LEU A 11 37.87 20.04 -14.62
N ARG A 12 38.47 19.03 -13.98
CA ARG A 12 39.14 17.92 -14.65
C ARG A 12 38.10 16.94 -15.17
N VAL A 13 38.10 16.73 -16.48
CA VAL A 13 37.37 15.66 -17.17
C VAL A 13 38.11 14.34 -16.93
N CYS A 14 37.53 13.45 -16.13
CA CYS A 14 38.01 12.07 -16.01
C CYS A 14 37.46 11.24 -17.17
N ALA A 15 38.35 10.79 -18.05
CA ALA A 15 38.09 9.79 -19.07
C ALA A 15 37.70 8.44 -18.43
N ALA A 16 36.54 7.93 -18.79
CA ALA A 16 36.05 6.63 -18.39
C ALA A 16 36.81 5.52 -19.12
N ARG A 17 37.34 4.54 -18.35
CA ARG A 17 37.89 3.29 -18.89
C ARG A 17 36.76 2.33 -19.27
N PRO A 18 36.85 1.61 -20.40
CA PRO A 18 35.88 0.57 -20.75
C PRO A 18 36.10 -0.67 -19.86
N CYS A 19 35.11 -0.98 -19.01
CA CYS A 19 35.06 -2.22 -18.26
C CYS A 19 34.62 -3.37 -19.19
N GLY A 20 35.51 -4.32 -19.41
CA GLY A 20 35.21 -5.56 -20.12
C GLY A 20 34.18 -6.40 -19.36
N PHE A 21 33.09 -6.75 -20.04
CA PHE A 21 32.10 -7.72 -19.57
C PHE A 21 32.72 -9.12 -19.52
N ARG A 22 33.00 -9.62 -18.31
CA ARG A 22 33.17 -11.07 -18.07
C ARG A 22 31.78 -11.67 -17.85
N THR A 23 31.34 -12.51 -18.78
CA THR A 23 30.18 -13.38 -18.64
C THR A 23 30.50 -14.50 -17.65
N PHE A 24 30.27 -14.24 -16.36
CA PHE A 24 30.17 -15.31 -15.37
C PHE A 24 28.87 -16.07 -15.61
N GLY A 25 28.96 -17.31 -16.09
CA GLY A 25 27.85 -18.25 -16.09
C GLY A 25 27.44 -18.53 -14.65
N GLN A 26 26.45 -17.80 -14.14
CA GLN A 26 25.78 -18.13 -12.89
C GLN A 26 25.02 -19.44 -13.10
N GLY A 27 25.55 -20.54 -12.56
CA GLY A 27 24.78 -21.77 -12.40
C GLY A 27 23.56 -21.45 -11.55
N PHE A 28 22.37 -21.64 -12.11
CA PHE A 28 21.14 -21.52 -11.34
C PHE A 28 21.21 -22.49 -10.17
N PRO A 29 21.09 -22.03 -8.91
CA PRO A 29 21.03 -22.94 -7.78
C PRO A 29 19.84 -23.87 -8.00
N ALA A 30 20.09 -25.18 -7.91
CA ALA A 30 19.05 -26.20 -8.02
C ALA A 30 17.88 -25.80 -7.10
N SER A 31 16.67 -25.72 -7.66
CA SER A 31 15.48 -25.35 -6.90
C SER A 31 15.41 -26.20 -5.63
N PRO A 32 15.32 -25.58 -4.44
CA PRO A 32 15.24 -26.33 -3.19
C PRO A 32 14.11 -27.35 -3.29
N ARG A 33 14.42 -28.61 -2.93
CA ARG A 33 13.44 -29.70 -2.97
C ARG A 33 12.20 -29.26 -2.18
N ALA A 34 11.03 -29.27 -2.83
CA ALA A 34 9.78 -28.90 -2.20
C ALA A 34 9.58 -29.74 -0.92
N SER A 35 9.23 -29.09 0.19
CA SER A 35 8.95 -29.82 1.43
C SER A 35 7.71 -30.69 1.25
N LEU A 36 7.58 -31.78 2.03
CA LEU A 36 6.36 -32.60 2.03
C LEU A 36 5.13 -31.74 2.36
N LEU A 37 5.29 -30.74 3.22
CA LEU A 37 4.24 -29.79 3.55
C LEU A 37 3.82 -28.95 2.34
N ASP A 38 4.76 -28.46 1.53
CA ASP A 38 4.45 -27.69 0.33
C ASP A 38 3.61 -28.50 -0.66
N LEU A 39 3.91 -29.79 -0.82
CA LEU A 39 3.15 -30.70 -1.67
C LEU A 39 1.70 -30.88 -1.16
N GLU A 40 1.50 -31.01 0.15
CA GLU A 40 0.16 -31.07 0.75
C GLU A 40 -0.60 -29.74 0.63
N LEU A 41 0.08 -28.61 0.80
CA LEU A 41 -0.51 -27.29 0.60
C LEU A 41 -0.97 -27.06 -0.84
N GLN A 42 -0.21 -27.56 -1.81
CA GLN A 42 -0.57 -27.48 -3.24
C GLN A 42 -1.84 -28.29 -3.57
N ARG A 43 -2.10 -29.38 -2.83
CA ARG A 43 -3.33 -30.19 -2.98
C ARG A 43 -4.58 -29.53 -2.40
N CYS A 44 -4.43 -28.54 -1.52
CA CYS A 44 -5.56 -27.86 -0.89
C CYS A 44 -6.34 -27.01 -1.90
N VAL A 45 -7.63 -27.28 -2.08
CA VAL A 45 -8.50 -26.56 -3.04
C VAL A 45 -9.09 -25.25 -2.49
N ASP A 46 -9.11 -25.09 -1.17
CA ASP A 46 -9.60 -23.90 -0.48
C ASP A 46 -8.83 -23.64 0.83
N GLY A 47 -9.06 -22.48 1.44
CA GLY A 47 -8.37 -22.11 2.67
C GLY A 47 -8.79 -22.92 3.90
N ALA A 48 -9.95 -23.58 3.90
CA ALA A 48 -10.34 -24.46 5.00
C ALA A 48 -9.48 -25.73 4.99
N ALA A 49 -9.23 -26.31 3.81
CA ALA A 49 -8.29 -27.41 3.64
C ALA A 49 -6.87 -27.03 4.08
N VAL A 50 -6.39 -25.83 3.71
CA VAL A 50 -5.08 -25.32 4.17
C VAL A 50 -5.01 -25.23 5.69
N LEU A 51 -6.03 -24.65 6.33
CA LEU A 51 -6.07 -24.54 7.79
C LEU A 51 -6.16 -25.91 8.47
N ARG A 52 -6.88 -26.87 7.89
CA ARG A 52 -6.93 -28.24 8.41
C ARG A 52 -5.56 -28.91 8.37
N VAL A 53 -4.82 -28.77 7.27
CA VAL A 53 -3.43 -29.26 7.17
C VAL A 53 -2.56 -28.63 8.25
N GLY A 54 -2.66 -27.31 8.47
CA GLY A 54 -1.92 -26.61 9.54
C GLY A 54 -2.35 -27.00 10.95
N ALA A 55 -3.64 -27.24 11.16
CA ALA A 55 -4.19 -27.67 12.44
C ALA A 55 -3.81 -29.12 12.78
N GLN A 56 -3.71 -30.00 11.77
CA GLN A 56 -3.45 -31.43 11.97
C GLN A 56 -1.97 -31.81 11.87
N THR A 57 -1.12 -31.01 11.22
CA THR A 57 0.31 -31.33 11.12
C THR A 57 0.96 -31.44 12.49
N GLN A 58 1.62 -32.56 12.76
CA GLN A 58 2.39 -32.77 14.00
C GLN A 58 3.80 -32.18 13.91
N LEU A 59 4.17 -31.62 12.75
CA LEU A 59 5.47 -30.99 12.54
C LEU A 59 5.57 -29.69 13.33
N GLN A 60 6.75 -29.43 13.89
CA GLN A 60 7.09 -28.11 14.41
C GLN A 60 7.10 -27.13 13.24
N LEU A 61 6.22 -26.14 13.31
CA LEU A 61 6.10 -25.14 12.27
C LEU A 61 7.40 -24.32 12.21
N THR A 62 8.09 -24.35 11.07
CA THR A 62 9.24 -23.49 10.81
C THR A 62 8.79 -22.16 10.18
N LEU A 63 9.70 -21.19 10.08
CA LEU A 63 9.43 -19.93 9.39
C LEU A 63 9.10 -20.14 7.90
N ALA A 64 9.76 -21.12 7.26
CA ALA A 64 9.51 -21.49 5.88
C ALA A 64 8.09 -22.05 5.71
N ASP A 65 7.68 -22.93 6.63
CA ASP A 65 6.33 -23.50 6.63
C ASP A 65 5.26 -22.41 6.79
N LEU A 66 5.43 -21.50 7.76
CA LEU A 66 4.51 -20.38 7.96
C LEU A 66 4.39 -19.51 6.70
N ARG A 67 5.51 -19.25 6.03
CA ARG A 67 5.53 -18.52 4.76
C ARG A 67 4.73 -19.24 3.68
N SER A 68 4.91 -20.55 3.52
CA SER A 68 4.16 -21.38 2.57
C SER A 68 2.66 -21.40 2.88
N PHE A 69 2.27 -21.54 4.16
CA PHE A 69 0.88 -21.47 4.60
C PHE A 69 0.23 -20.12 4.23
N LEU A 70 0.86 -19.00 4.61
CA LEU A 70 0.32 -17.66 4.36
C LEU A 70 0.25 -17.35 2.86
N ALA A 71 1.25 -17.78 2.09
CA ALA A 71 1.26 -17.63 0.64
C ALA A 71 0.09 -18.42 0.01
N ARG A 72 -0.08 -19.68 0.40
CA ARG A 72 -1.16 -20.52 -0.14
C ARG A 72 -2.55 -19.97 0.19
N LEU A 73 -2.76 -19.52 1.44
CA LEU A 73 -4.02 -18.89 1.85
C LEU A 73 -4.33 -17.63 1.02
N ARG A 74 -3.30 -16.86 0.66
CA ARG A 74 -3.46 -15.63 -0.12
C ARG A 74 -3.83 -15.94 -1.57
N ASP A 75 -3.21 -16.97 -2.16
CA ASP A 75 -3.50 -17.38 -3.54
C ASP A 75 -4.96 -17.84 -3.68
N LEU A 76 -5.48 -18.52 -2.66
CA LEU A 76 -6.87 -18.98 -2.62
C LEU A 76 -7.87 -17.87 -2.27
N LYS A 77 -7.41 -16.70 -1.83
CA LYS A 77 -8.20 -15.50 -1.45
C LYS A 77 -9.37 -15.79 -0.50
N LYS A 78 -9.29 -16.87 0.28
CA LYS A 78 -10.35 -17.35 1.18
C LYS A 78 -9.73 -17.78 2.49
N MET A 79 -9.69 -16.88 3.46
CA MET A 79 -9.39 -17.26 4.85
C MET A 79 -10.70 -17.38 5.62
N PRO A 80 -11.02 -18.56 6.20
CA PRO A 80 -12.14 -18.69 7.12
C PRO A 80 -12.03 -17.64 8.25
N SER A 81 -13.14 -17.00 8.59
CA SER A 81 -13.21 -16.00 9.65
C SER A 81 -13.25 -16.61 11.06
N SER A 82 -13.66 -17.87 11.17
CA SER A 82 -13.83 -18.62 12.41
C SER A 82 -13.78 -20.12 12.15
N GLY A 83 -13.46 -20.93 13.16
CA GLY A 83 -13.48 -22.39 13.09
C GLY A 83 -12.56 -23.02 14.13
N ALA A 84 -12.70 -24.33 14.35
CA ALA A 84 -11.77 -25.09 15.19
C ALA A 84 -10.37 -25.13 14.55
N ASP A 85 -10.29 -25.45 13.25
CA ASP A 85 -9.03 -25.52 12.50
C ASP A 85 -8.27 -24.18 12.54
N LEU A 86 -8.97 -23.04 12.39
CA LEU A 86 -8.34 -21.73 12.49
C LEU A 86 -7.75 -21.49 13.89
N ARG A 87 -8.49 -21.80 14.95
CA ARG A 87 -8.01 -21.62 16.33
C ARG A 87 -6.80 -22.48 16.61
N GLN A 88 -6.85 -23.76 16.27
CA GLN A 88 -5.73 -24.69 16.44
C GLN A 88 -4.50 -24.25 15.63
N PHE A 89 -4.69 -23.80 14.38
CA PHE A 89 -3.60 -23.26 13.58
C PHE A 89 -2.97 -22.02 14.23
N LEU A 90 -3.80 -21.07 14.69
CA LEU A 90 -3.32 -19.86 15.35
C LEU A 90 -2.61 -20.15 16.68
N GLU A 91 -3.10 -21.10 17.49
CA GLU A 91 -2.43 -21.55 18.72
C GLU A 91 -1.03 -22.09 18.43
N LYS A 92 -0.87 -22.87 17.36
CA LYS A 92 0.46 -23.35 16.93
C LYS A 92 1.36 -22.22 16.46
N VAL A 93 0.83 -21.29 15.67
CA VAL A 93 1.59 -20.12 15.22
C VAL A 93 2.04 -19.31 16.43
N ASP A 94 1.14 -19.01 17.37
CA ASP A 94 1.44 -18.23 18.58
C ASP A 94 2.49 -18.93 19.46
N ALA A 95 2.51 -20.27 19.50
CA ALA A 95 3.52 -21.03 20.24
C ALA A 95 4.93 -20.92 19.64
N VAL A 96 5.06 -20.85 18.30
CA VAL A 96 6.38 -20.81 17.63
C VAL A 96 6.85 -19.41 17.27
N LEU A 97 5.92 -18.45 17.12
CA LEU A 97 6.21 -17.11 16.60
C LEU A 97 7.26 -16.33 17.41
N PRO A 98 7.31 -16.41 18.76
CA PRO A 98 8.38 -15.77 19.52
C PRO A 98 9.80 -16.26 19.16
N GLY A 99 9.93 -17.49 18.65
CA GLY A 99 11.21 -18.08 18.23
C GLY A 99 11.67 -17.66 16.83
N PHE A 100 10.82 -17.00 16.03
CA PHE A 100 11.17 -16.59 14.67
C PHE A 100 11.82 -15.20 14.56
N GLY A 101 11.92 -14.47 15.68
CA GLY A 101 12.54 -13.14 15.74
C GLY A 101 11.81 -12.07 14.91
N ALA A 102 12.55 -11.00 14.57
CA ALA A 102 12.00 -9.82 13.91
C ALA A 102 11.34 -10.11 12.56
N GLU A 103 11.99 -10.91 11.70
CA GLU A 103 11.47 -11.27 10.37
C GLU A 103 10.18 -12.09 10.48
N GLY A 104 10.14 -13.05 11.39
CA GLY A 104 8.95 -13.87 11.62
C GLY A 104 7.76 -13.05 12.12
N ALA A 105 7.98 -12.14 13.08
CA ALA A 105 6.94 -11.26 13.58
C ALA A 105 6.37 -10.36 12.47
N HIS A 106 7.24 -9.77 11.63
CA HIS A 106 6.83 -8.97 10.48
C HIS A 106 6.06 -9.81 9.44
N LEU A 107 6.56 -11.00 9.08
CA LEU A 107 5.92 -11.92 8.13
C LEU A 107 4.51 -12.31 8.61
N ALA A 108 4.39 -12.72 9.88
CA ALA A 108 3.11 -13.11 10.47
C ALA A 108 2.11 -11.95 10.45
N LEU A 109 2.51 -10.77 10.94
CA LEU A 109 1.63 -9.60 10.99
C LEU A 109 1.14 -9.20 9.60
N THR A 110 2.05 -9.04 8.64
CA THR A 110 1.70 -8.61 7.29
C THR A 110 0.88 -9.67 6.55
N GLY A 111 1.20 -10.95 6.71
CA GLY A 111 0.45 -12.06 6.14
C GLY A 111 -0.97 -12.15 6.68
N PHE A 112 -1.15 -12.10 8.00
CA PHE A 112 -2.49 -12.12 8.61
C PHE A 112 -3.31 -10.88 8.26
N ALA A 113 -2.68 -9.69 8.19
CA ALA A 113 -3.36 -8.48 7.75
C ALA A 113 -3.82 -8.57 6.28
N GLN A 114 -3.01 -9.14 5.38
CA GLN A 114 -3.40 -9.40 3.98
C GLN A 114 -4.61 -10.32 3.88
N LEU A 115 -4.63 -11.36 4.71
CA LEU A 115 -5.70 -12.34 4.77
C LEU A 115 -6.93 -11.84 5.55
N ARG A 116 -6.87 -10.62 6.12
CA ARG A 116 -7.89 -10.07 7.03
C ARG A 116 -8.17 -10.96 8.25
N CYS A 117 -7.18 -11.75 8.66
CA CYS A 117 -7.26 -12.56 9.87
C CYS A 117 -7.02 -11.68 11.10
N ARG A 118 -8.12 -11.19 11.70
CA ARG A 118 -8.06 -10.29 12.84
C ARG A 118 -7.26 -10.87 14.01
N GLN A 119 -7.55 -12.11 14.39
CA GLN A 119 -6.93 -12.73 15.56
C GLN A 119 -5.43 -12.90 15.37
N GLY A 120 -4.98 -13.50 14.26
CA GLY A 120 -3.56 -13.68 13.98
C GLY A 120 -2.79 -12.36 13.88
N ALA A 121 -3.38 -11.32 13.28
CA ALA A 121 -2.73 -10.01 13.20
C ALA A 121 -2.61 -9.34 14.58
N ILE A 122 -3.61 -9.48 15.46
CA ILE A 122 -3.54 -8.98 16.83
C ILE A 122 -2.50 -9.75 17.65
N SER A 123 -2.44 -11.08 17.55
CA SER A 123 -1.43 -11.89 18.24
C SER A 123 0.00 -11.54 17.79
N ALA A 124 0.22 -11.30 16.49
CA ALA A 124 1.54 -10.96 15.95
C ALA A 124 2.01 -9.52 16.28
N TRP A 125 1.09 -8.62 16.60
CA TRP A 125 1.39 -7.20 16.78
C TRP A 125 2.36 -6.89 17.94
N PRO A 126 2.17 -7.41 19.18
CA PRO A 126 3.13 -7.21 20.26
C PRO A 126 4.54 -7.72 19.95
N LEU A 127 4.66 -8.79 19.15
CA LEU A 127 5.95 -9.35 18.75
C LEU A 127 6.68 -8.44 17.76
N LEU A 128 5.97 -7.83 16.81
CA LEU A 128 6.54 -6.79 15.95
C LEU A 128 7.11 -5.64 16.79
N LEU A 129 6.33 -5.15 17.77
CA LEU A 129 6.76 -4.04 18.62
C LEU A 129 7.95 -4.40 19.52
N ARG A 130 8.04 -5.65 19.99
CA ARG A 130 9.20 -6.16 20.72
C ARG A 130 10.47 -6.07 19.88
N HIS A 131 10.39 -6.39 18.58
CA HIS A 131 11.53 -6.39 17.66
C HIS A 131 11.69 -5.10 16.83
N ARG A 132 10.95 -4.02 17.15
CA ARG A 132 10.93 -2.81 16.29
C ARG A 132 12.31 -2.17 16.09
N GLY A 133 13.23 -2.31 17.04
CA GLY A 133 14.60 -1.79 16.94
C GLY A 133 15.52 -2.61 16.01
N GLU A 134 15.15 -3.84 15.70
CA GLU A 134 15.87 -4.73 14.77
C GLU A 134 15.35 -4.61 13.33
N LEU A 135 14.15 -4.04 13.15
CA LEU A 135 13.48 -3.94 11.86
C LEU A 135 13.96 -2.72 11.07
N SER A 136 14.10 -2.90 9.76
CA SER A 136 14.34 -1.77 8.85
C SER A 136 13.14 -0.81 8.85
N PRO A 137 13.33 0.49 8.53
CA PRO A 137 12.23 1.43 8.37
C PRO A 137 11.16 0.98 7.36
N SER A 138 11.54 0.21 6.34
CA SER A 138 10.60 -0.38 5.37
C SER A 138 9.66 -1.39 6.02
N TYR A 139 10.15 -2.25 6.91
CA TYR A 139 9.31 -3.21 7.63
C TYR A 139 8.40 -2.52 8.66
N LEU A 140 8.87 -1.46 9.30
CA LEU A 140 8.02 -0.65 10.18
C LEU A 140 6.90 0.05 9.39
N ALA A 141 7.21 0.59 8.21
CA ALA A 141 6.21 1.16 7.28
C ALA A 141 5.14 0.13 6.86
N GLU A 142 5.56 -1.11 6.58
CA GLU A 142 4.63 -2.21 6.30
C GLU A 142 3.81 -2.62 7.53
N GLY A 143 4.38 -2.52 8.74
CA GLY A 143 3.66 -2.68 10.01
C GLY A 143 2.52 -1.67 10.18
N VAL A 144 2.75 -0.39 9.86
CA VAL A 144 1.69 0.65 9.87
C VAL A 144 0.54 0.28 8.92
N TRP A 145 0.89 -0.21 7.72
CA TRP A 145 -0.10 -0.68 6.77
C TRP A 145 -0.86 -1.92 7.27
N ALA A 146 -0.15 -2.89 7.84
CA ALA A 146 -0.75 -4.11 8.37
C ALA A 146 -1.75 -3.81 9.49
N ALA A 147 -1.43 -2.87 10.40
CA ALA A 147 -2.35 -2.39 11.43
C ALA A 147 -3.68 -1.88 10.83
N SER A 148 -3.62 -1.16 9.71
CA SER A 148 -4.81 -0.70 8.98
C SER A 148 -5.60 -1.84 8.31
N GLY A 149 -4.95 -2.97 8.05
CA GLY A 149 -5.56 -4.16 7.48
C GLY A 149 -6.40 -4.96 8.47
N ILE A 150 -6.18 -4.76 9.78
CA ILE A 150 -6.91 -5.45 10.85
C ILE A 150 -8.38 -4.98 10.85
N PRO A 151 -9.36 -5.89 10.74
CA PRO A 151 -10.76 -5.54 10.91
C PRO A 151 -11.03 -5.02 12.32
N SER A 152 -11.49 -3.77 12.45
CA SER A 152 -11.75 -3.10 13.73
C SER A 152 -10.56 -3.22 14.70
N PRO A 153 -9.42 -2.56 14.39
CA PRO A 153 -8.23 -2.67 15.21
C PRO A 153 -8.49 -2.08 16.61
N PRO A 154 -8.00 -2.73 17.68
CA PRO A 154 -7.97 -2.16 19.01
C PRO A 154 -7.34 -0.76 19.04
N ARG A 155 -7.81 0.11 19.94
CA ARG A 155 -7.36 1.51 20.00
C ARG A 155 -5.87 1.63 20.29
N ASP A 156 -5.33 0.78 21.15
CA ASP A 156 -3.91 0.67 21.47
C ASP A 156 -3.07 0.37 20.22
N ILE A 157 -3.50 -0.56 19.37
CA ILE A 157 -2.85 -0.85 18.08
C ILE A 157 -2.84 0.39 17.18
N ILE A 158 -3.96 1.13 17.12
CA ILE A 158 -4.02 2.39 16.34
C ILE A 158 -3.00 3.40 16.87
N TYR A 159 -2.93 3.62 18.18
CA TYR A 159 -1.97 4.56 18.78
C TYR A 159 -0.52 4.13 18.54
N GLN A 160 -0.23 2.84 18.68
CA GLN A 160 1.11 2.29 18.43
C GLN A 160 1.49 2.38 16.96
N ALA A 161 0.56 2.13 16.02
CA ALA A 161 0.80 2.27 14.59
C ALA A 161 1.07 3.73 14.19
N VAL A 162 0.38 4.69 14.81
CA VAL A 162 0.70 6.12 14.66
C VAL A 162 2.10 6.44 15.22
N GLY A 163 2.48 5.83 16.35
CA GLY A 163 3.84 5.88 16.89
C GLY A 163 4.89 5.38 15.90
N LEU A 164 4.69 4.19 15.33
CA LEU A 164 5.56 3.63 14.28
C LEU A 164 5.67 4.54 13.06
N ALA A 165 4.56 5.14 12.60
CA ALA A 165 4.61 6.07 11.48
C ALA A 165 5.48 7.30 11.78
N ARG A 166 5.50 7.78 13.04
CA ARG A 166 6.40 8.86 13.49
C ARG A 166 7.86 8.41 13.53
N GLU A 167 8.13 7.18 13.97
CA GLU A 167 9.47 6.58 13.95
C GLU A 167 10.01 6.42 12.52
N VAL A 168 9.14 6.09 11.55
CA VAL A 168 9.48 5.97 10.13
C VAL A 168 9.70 7.33 9.44
N ALA A 169 9.08 8.40 9.96
CA ALA A 169 9.06 9.73 9.33
C ALA A 169 10.44 10.26 8.88
N PRO A 170 11.53 10.14 9.66
CA PRO A 170 12.89 10.52 9.25
C PRO A 170 13.44 9.79 8.03
N HIS A 171 12.94 8.60 7.75
CA HIS A 171 13.44 7.74 6.69
C HIS A 171 12.56 7.78 5.43
N MET A 172 11.43 8.50 5.43
CA MET A 172 10.47 8.49 4.31
C MET A 172 11.06 8.83 2.93
N LYS A 173 12.09 9.69 2.87
CA LYS A 173 12.76 10.06 1.61
C LYS A 173 13.56 8.91 0.98
N VAL A 174 14.01 7.97 1.79
CA VAL A 174 14.84 6.83 1.35
C VAL A 174 14.08 5.50 1.36
N LEU A 175 12.81 5.50 1.75
CA LEU A 175 11.97 4.31 1.68
C LEU A 175 11.78 3.86 0.22
N PRO A 176 11.69 2.55 -0.02
CA PRO A 176 11.13 2.03 -1.27
C PRO A 176 9.73 2.60 -1.51
N ASP A 177 9.39 2.87 -2.78
CA ASP A 177 8.15 3.57 -3.15
C ASP A 177 6.89 2.83 -2.66
N GLU A 178 6.89 1.48 -2.72
CA GLU A 178 5.82 0.64 -2.20
C GLU A 178 5.66 0.76 -0.67
N ALA A 179 6.78 0.81 0.08
CA ALA A 179 6.76 0.96 1.53
C ALA A 179 6.29 2.36 1.95
N LEU A 180 6.73 3.40 1.25
CA LEU A 180 6.24 4.78 1.45
C LEU A 180 4.73 4.86 1.23
N TYR A 181 4.25 4.35 0.09
CA TYR A 181 2.82 4.29 -0.23
C TYR A 181 2.03 3.54 0.86
N ARG A 182 2.50 2.35 1.28
CA ARG A 182 1.86 1.54 2.32
C ARG A 182 1.78 2.27 3.65
N CYS A 183 2.86 2.93 4.07
CA CYS A 183 2.89 3.71 5.30
C CYS A 183 1.84 4.83 5.28
N ILE A 184 1.80 5.64 4.23
CA ILE A 184 0.90 6.79 4.10
C ILE A 184 -0.55 6.34 4.01
N TYR A 185 -0.84 5.37 3.13
CA TYR A 185 -2.18 4.84 2.96
C TYR A 185 -2.68 4.14 4.23
N GLY A 186 -1.82 3.35 4.88
CA GLY A 186 -2.10 2.67 6.14
C GLY A 186 -2.47 3.67 7.24
N LEU A 187 -1.63 4.69 7.41
CA LEU A 187 -1.87 5.77 8.37
C LEU A 187 -3.19 6.48 8.11
N ALA A 188 -3.48 6.87 6.86
CA ALA A 188 -4.73 7.55 6.52
C ALA A 188 -5.98 6.71 6.84
N ARG A 189 -5.88 5.38 6.78
CA ARG A 189 -7.00 4.49 7.11
C ARG A 189 -7.32 4.43 8.60
N ILE A 190 -6.31 4.55 9.47
CA ILE A 190 -6.48 4.44 10.93
C ILE A 190 -6.46 5.79 11.65
N HIS A 191 -6.02 6.86 10.98
CA HIS A 191 -5.85 8.18 11.55
C HIS A 191 -6.42 9.27 10.65
N THR A 192 -7.03 10.30 11.26
CA THR A 192 -7.70 11.41 10.56
C THR A 192 -6.78 12.62 10.32
N GLY A 193 -5.47 12.47 10.50
CA GLY A 193 -4.47 13.52 10.25
C GLY A 193 -4.34 14.59 11.34
N ARG A 194 -5.16 14.57 12.40
CA ARG A 194 -5.07 15.55 13.49
C ARG A 194 -3.82 15.29 14.36
N GLY A 195 -2.91 16.26 14.40
CA GLY A 195 -1.81 16.29 15.38
C GLY A 195 -0.46 15.74 14.91
N SER A 196 -0.18 15.71 13.60
CA SER A 196 1.18 15.43 13.11
C SER A 196 1.52 16.19 11.83
N THR A 197 1.61 17.52 11.94
CA THR A 197 2.01 18.42 10.84
C THR A 197 3.38 18.04 10.27
N GLU A 198 4.32 17.65 11.13
CA GLU A 198 5.66 17.25 10.70
C GLU A 198 5.69 15.95 9.89
N LEU A 199 4.90 14.94 10.31
CA LEU A 199 4.78 13.68 9.58
C LEU A 199 4.17 13.92 8.20
N LEU A 200 3.11 14.75 8.13
CA LEU A 200 2.48 15.14 6.88
C LEU A 200 3.48 15.87 5.96
N ARG A 201 4.22 16.87 6.47
CA ARG A 201 5.23 17.61 5.69
C ARG A 201 6.30 16.70 5.08
N ARG A 202 6.73 15.67 5.81
CA ARG A 202 7.70 14.67 5.32
C ARG A 202 7.09 13.74 4.28
N ALA A 203 5.86 13.29 4.51
CA ALA A 203 5.10 12.50 3.55
C ALA A 203 4.90 13.29 2.24
N GLU A 204 4.51 14.55 2.33
CA GLU A 204 4.32 15.48 1.22
C GLU A 204 5.58 15.60 0.36
N THR A 205 6.73 15.87 0.99
CA THR A 205 8.02 15.98 0.29
C THR A 205 8.39 14.67 -0.42
N SER A 206 8.23 13.54 0.26
CA SER A 206 8.64 12.23 -0.26
C SER A 206 7.71 11.76 -1.39
N VAL A 207 6.40 11.98 -1.26
CA VAL A 207 5.39 11.69 -2.29
C VAL A 207 5.61 12.56 -3.52
N THR A 208 5.87 13.85 -3.35
CA THR A 208 6.16 14.74 -4.49
C THR A 208 7.37 14.24 -5.28
N GLN A 209 8.44 13.85 -4.59
CA GLN A 209 9.64 13.29 -5.22
C GLN A 209 9.34 11.98 -5.96
N MET A 210 8.61 11.05 -5.33
CA MET A 210 8.20 9.78 -5.93
C MET A 210 7.35 10.00 -7.19
N LEU A 211 6.38 10.91 -7.14
CA LEU A 211 5.51 11.24 -8.28
C LEU A 211 6.25 11.96 -9.40
N GLY A 212 7.41 12.58 -9.13
CA GLY A 212 8.27 13.20 -10.13
C GLY A 212 9.07 12.20 -10.99
N ARG A 213 9.28 10.97 -10.52
CA ARG A 213 10.09 9.95 -11.24
C ARG A 213 9.38 9.40 -12.48
N ARG A 214 10.13 9.06 -13.53
CA ARG A 214 9.60 8.42 -14.75
C ARG A 214 10.34 7.10 -15.01
N PRO A 215 9.66 5.95 -15.13
CA PRO A 215 8.21 5.75 -14.96
C PRO A 215 7.74 5.99 -13.51
N CYS A 216 6.43 6.22 -13.33
CA CYS A 216 5.85 6.28 -11.98
C CYS A 216 5.82 4.85 -11.41
N PRO A 217 6.30 4.62 -10.17
CA PRO A 217 6.42 3.28 -9.59
C PRO A 217 5.07 2.69 -9.15
N LEU A 218 4.00 3.49 -9.09
CA LEU A 218 2.70 3.09 -8.56
C LEU A 218 1.75 2.61 -9.66
N ALA A 219 1.03 1.53 -9.38
CA ALA A 219 -0.08 1.07 -10.22
C ALA A 219 -1.24 2.09 -10.20
N PRO A 220 -2.12 2.10 -11.23
CA PRO A 220 -3.22 3.06 -11.33
C PRO A 220 -4.09 3.13 -10.06
N LYS A 221 -4.51 1.99 -9.53
CA LYS A 221 -5.29 1.90 -8.28
C LYS A 221 -4.58 2.49 -7.05
N GLN A 222 -3.25 2.41 -7.01
CA GLN A 222 -2.46 2.95 -5.90
C GLN A 222 -2.42 4.48 -5.97
N LEU A 223 -2.43 5.07 -7.17
CA LEU A 223 -2.53 6.53 -7.34
C LEU A 223 -3.84 7.09 -6.77
N VAL A 224 -4.97 6.44 -7.07
CA VAL A 224 -6.28 6.85 -6.52
C VAL A 224 -6.27 6.76 -4.99
N ARG A 225 -5.76 5.65 -4.44
CA ARG A 225 -5.65 5.44 -2.99
C ARG A 225 -4.70 6.43 -2.31
N LEU A 226 -3.60 6.80 -2.98
CA LEU A 226 -2.67 7.79 -2.49
C LEU A 226 -3.30 9.18 -2.49
N CYS A 227 -4.05 9.54 -3.54
CA CYS A 227 -4.81 10.78 -3.60
C CYS A 227 -5.80 10.90 -2.42
N TRP A 228 -6.58 9.84 -2.18
CA TRP A 228 -7.44 9.74 -1.00
C TRP A 228 -6.65 9.91 0.31
N ALA A 229 -5.53 9.20 0.45
CA ALA A 229 -4.76 9.20 1.69
C ALA A 229 -4.19 10.58 2.01
N MET A 230 -3.60 11.26 1.02
CA MET A 230 -3.03 12.59 1.21
C MET A 230 -4.12 13.59 1.61
N ALA A 231 -5.24 13.60 0.90
CA ALA A 231 -6.34 14.51 1.23
C ALA A 231 -6.95 14.21 2.60
N ARG A 232 -7.12 12.93 2.96
CA ARG A 232 -7.63 12.51 4.27
C ARG A 232 -6.69 12.86 5.42
N LEU A 233 -5.38 12.81 5.20
CA LEU A 233 -4.38 13.27 6.17
C LEU A 233 -4.33 14.79 6.30
N GLY A 234 -5.12 15.52 5.50
CA GLY A 234 -5.19 16.98 5.55
C GLY A 234 -4.14 17.68 4.70
N CYS A 235 -3.51 16.99 3.74
CA CYS A 235 -2.62 17.61 2.76
C CYS A 235 -3.36 18.73 2.02
N ARG A 236 -2.77 19.92 2.01
CA ARG A 236 -3.25 21.08 1.25
C ARG A 236 -2.22 21.57 0.23
N ASP A 237 -1.08 20.89 0.10
CA ASP A 237 -0.09 21.26 -0.91
C ASP A 237 -0.63 20.97 -2.31
N GLN A 238 -0.92 22.04 -3.03
CA GLN A 238 -1.43 22.02 -4.40
C GLN A 238 -0.50 21.26 -5.35
N ARG A 239 0.83 21.31 -5.13
CA ARG A 239 1.82 20.66 -6.01
C ARG A 239 1.67 19.14 -6.03
N ILE A 240 1.25 18.56 -4.91
CA ILE A 240 1.03 17.11 -4.81
C ILE A 240 -0.20 16.70 -5.61
N PHE A 241 -1.28 17.47 -5.50
CA PHE A 241 -2.50 17.17 -6.25
C PHE A 241 -2.33 17.41 -7.74
N GLU A 242 -1.55 18.41 -8.16
CA GLU A 242 -1.18 18.60 -9.57
C GLU A 242 -0.33 17.44 -10.10
N ALA A 243 0.64 16.96 -9.30
CA ALA A 243 1.43 15.78 -9.66
C ALA A 243 0.56 14.51 -9.74
N LEU A 244 -0.36 14.31 -8.80
CA LEU A 244 -1.31 13.20 -8.82
C LEU A 244 -2.26 13.29 -10.02
N GLU A 245 -2.80 14.47 -10.32
CA GLU A 245 -3.65 14.72 -11.48
C GLU A 245 -2.94 14.35 -12.78
N ALA A 246 -1.72 14.83 -12.98
CA ALA A 246 -0.93 14.48 -14.15
C ALA A 246 -0.69 12.97 -14.27
N ARG A 247 -0.43 12.27 -13.14
CA ARG A 247 -0.19 10.82 -13.15
C ARG A 247 -1.46 10.02 -13.40
N ILE A 248 -2.56 10.39 -12.75
CA ILE A 248 -3.86 9.73 -12.89
C ILE A 248 -4.41 9.93 -14.30
N GLY A 249 -4.31 11.14 -14.86
CA GLY A 249 -4.76 11.44 -16.23
C GLY A 249 -4.10 10.51 -17.27
N ASN A 250 -2.83 10.15 -17.09
CA ASN A 250 -2.12 9.23 -18.00
C ASN A 250 -2.60 7.77 -17.90
N VAL A 251 -3.27 7.39 -16.81
CA VAL A 251 -3.73 6.01 -16.56
C VAL A 251 -5.24 5.92 -16.38
N LEU A 252 -5.99 6.98 -16.68
CA LEU A 252 -7.42 7.08 -16.41
C LEU A 252 -8.22 5.94 -17.06
N ASN A 253 -7.87 5.60 -18.32
CA ASN A 253 -8.52 4.52 -19.07
C ASN A 253 -8.24 3.11 -18.49
N GLN A 254 -7.24 2.98 -17.60
CA GLN A 254 -6.87 1.73 -16.93
C GLN A 254 -7.61 1.54 -15.59
N LEU A 255 -8.29 2.58 -15.09
CA LEU A 255 -9.02 2.50 -13.83
C LEU A 255 -10.34 1.75 -14.00
N GLU A 256 -10.69 0.96 -12.99
CA GLU A 256 -12.00 0.33 -12.91
C GLU A 256 -13.09 1.36 -12.55
N VAL A 257 -14.35 1.08 -12.88
CA VAL A 257 -15.49 1.96 -12.55
C VAL A 257 -15.53 2.34 -11.07
N LYS A 258 -15.28 1.38 -10.17
CA LYS A 258 -15.23 1.63 -8.72
C LYS A 258 -14.11 2.59 -8.30
N GLU A 259 -13.01 2.58 -9.04
CA GLU A 259 -11.85 3.45 -8.77
C GLU A 259 -12.11 4.86 -9.29
N LEU A 260 -12.78 4.99 -10.45
CA LEU A 260 -13.28 6.25 -10.98
C LEU A 260 -14.32 6.89 -10.05
N GLU A 261 -15.31 6.11 -9.57
CA GLU A 261 -16.31 6.57 -8.59
C GLU A 261 -15.65 7.06 -7.30
N ALA A 262 -14.68 6.29 -6.78
CA ALA A 262 -13.93 6.67 -5.59
C ALA A 262 -13.13 7.96 -5.82
N LEU A 263 -12.44 8.08 -6.96
CA LEU A 263 -11.70 9.28 -7.35
C LEU A 263 -12.62 10.50 -7.48
N TYR A 264 -13.79 10.34 -8.10
CA TYR A 264 -14.78 11.41 -8.22
C TYR A 264 -15.27 11.88 -6.85
N GLY A 265 -15.60 10.95 -5.95
CA GLY A 265 -15.96 11.25 -4.56
C GLY A 265 -14.85 12.02 -3.84
N ILE A 266 -13.60 11.59 -3.96
CA ILE A 266 -12.43 12.27 -3.37
C ILE A 266 -12.34 13.72 -3.86
N LEU A 267 -12.39 13.94 -5.17
CA LEU A 267 -12.20 15.27 -5.75
C LEU A 267 -13.33 16.24 -5.37
N THR A 268 -14.57 15.75 -5.31
CA THR A 268 -15.75 16.54 -4.98
C THR A 268 -15.90 16.79 -3.47
N GLU A 269 -15.76 15.77 -2.63
CA GLU A 269 -15.90 15.89 -1.18
C GLU A 269 -14.79 16.73 -0.54
N LEU A 270 -13.56 16.57 -1.01
CA LEU A 270 -12.40 17.28 -0.45
C LEU A 270 -12.24 18.69 -1.02
N GLN A 271 -13.18 19.10 -1.87
CA GLN A 271 -13.21 20.41 -2.54
C GLN A 271 -11.88 20.71 -3.22
N LEU A 272 -11.36 19.72 -3.96
CA LEU A 272 -10.19 19.85 -4.82
C LEU A 272 -10.59 20.58 -6.11
N VAL A 273 -11.16 21.78 -5.94
CA VAL A 273 -11.80 22.59 -6.99
C VAL A 273 -10.81 22.99 -8.08
N ARG A 274 -9.51 23.06 -7.75
CA ARG A 274 -8.46 23.40 -8.71
C ARG A 274 -8.18 22.27 -9.71
N GLN A 275 -8.58 21.04 -9.39
CA GLN A 275 -8.43 19.84 -10.21
C GLN A 275 -9.68 19.61 -11.10
N TRP A 276 -10.33 20.69 -11.55
CA TRP A 276 -11.57 20.64 -12.34
C TRP A 276 -11.41 19.85 -13.64
N LYS A 277 -10.22 19.92 -14.25
CA LYS A 277 -9.92 19.19 -15.48
C LYS A 277 -9.97 17.68 -15.22
N LEU A 278 -9.30 17.21 -14.17
CA LEU A 278 -9.39 15.82 -13.75
C LEU A 278 -10.82 15.39 -13.41
N ILE A 279 -11.59 16.22 -12.70
CA ILE A 279 -13.00 15.92 -12.38
C ILE A 279 -13.78 15.66 -13.68
N HIS A 280 -13.63 16.54 -14.67
CA HIS A 280 -14.31 16.41 -15.94
C HIS A 280 -13.85 15.18 -16.74
N ASP A 281 -12.54 14.90 -16.74
CA ASP A 281 -12.00 13.72 -17.41
C ASP A 281 -12.55 12.42 -16.76
N VAL A 282 -12.66 12.39 -15.43
CA VAL A 282 -13.25 11.26 -14.67
C VAL A 282 -14.74 11.10 -14.99
N GLU A 283 -15.51 12.20 -15.05
CA GLU A 283 -16.93 12.16 -15.45
C GLU A 283 -17.10 11.57 -16.85
N ARG A 284 -16.32 12.03 -17.84
CA ARG A 284 -16.38 11.47 -19.19
C ARG A 284 -16.01 9.99 -19.23
N ALA A 285 -14.99 9.59 -18.46
CA ALA A 285 -14.58 8.19 -18.38
C ALA A 285 -15.67 7.31 -17.73
N LEU A 286 -16.42 7.83 -16.76
CA LEU A 286 -17.58 7.14 -16.19
C LEU A 286 -18.71 7.01 -17.21
N GLU A 287 -19.07 8.10 -17.90
CA GLU A 287 -20.11 8.11 -18.93
C GLU A 287 -19.82 7.10 -20.05
N SER A 288 -18.59 7.07 -20.57
CA SER A 288 -18.21 6.13 -21.63
C SER A 288 -18.36 4.65 -21.20
N ARG A 289 -18.07 4.34 -19.93
CA ARG A 289 -18.21 2.99 -19.38
C ARG A 289 -19.68 2.60 -19.17
N GLU A 290 -20.54 3.56 -18.85
CA GLU A 290 -21.98 3.31 -18.75
C GLU A 290 -22.59 3.00 -20.12
N ASP A 291 -22.21 3.76 -21.15
CA ASP A 291 -22.66 3.52 -22.52
C ASP A 291 -22.20 2.15 -23.04
N GLU A 292 -20.94 1.77 -22.78
CA GLU A 292 -20.42 0.43 -23.05
C GLU A 292 -21.27 -0.65 -22.35
N ALA A 293 -21.53 -0.49 -21.05
CA ALA A 293 -22.31 -1.45 -20.27
C ALA A 293 -23.78 -1.54 -20.71
N ALA A 294 -24.40 -0.44 -21.13
CA ALA A 294 -25.75 -0.39 -21.65
C ALA A 294 -25.87 -1.05 -23.02
N SER A 295 -24.86 -0.88 -23.88
CA SER A 295 -24.80 -1.52 -25.21
C SER A 295 -24.71 -3.05 -25.11
N MET A 296 -23.99 -3.55 -24.09
CA MET A 296 -23.81 -4.99 -23.85
C MET A 296 -25.03 -5.62 -23.15
N ASN A 297 -25.75 -4.87 -22.32
CA ASN A 297 -26.88 -5.40 -21.55
C ASN A 297 -28.22 -4.89 -22.07
N LYS A 298 -28.72 -5.47 -23.17
CA LYS A 298 -30.06 -5.18 -23.73
C LYS A 298 -31.22 -5.39 -22.74
N SER A 299 -30.99 -6.06 -21.60
CA SER A 299 -32.02 -6.45 -20.64
C SER A 299 -31.86 -5.91 -19.21
N ALA A 300 -30.77 -5.22 -18.85
CA ALA A 300 -30.55 -4.75 -17.48
C ALA A 300 -30.62 -3.22 -17.39
N ARG A 301 -31.79 -2.68 -17.02
CA ARG A 301 -31.95 -1.27 -16.60
C ARG A 301 -31.19 -1.03 -15.28
N ARG A 302 -29.87 -0.86 -15.33
CA ARG A 302 -29.17 -0.16 -14.25
C ARG A 302 -29.65 1.29 -14.23
N LYS A 303 -29.82 1.85 -13.04
CA LYS A 303 -30.13 3.28 -12.89
C LYS A 303 -28.92 4.04 -13.45
N PRO A 304 -29.09 4.95 -14.43
CA PRO A 304 -27.99 5.73 -14.97
C PRO A 304 -27.32 6.55 -13.87
N PHE A 305 -26.04 6.88 -14.01
CA PHE A 305 -25.35 7.81 -13.11
C PHE A 305 -26.07 9.16 -13.11
N ARG A 306 -26.90 9.40 -12.09
CA ARG A 306 -27.82 10.57 -12.03
C ARG A 306 -27.26 11.78 -11.29
N ARG A 307 -25.98 11.81 -10.92
CA ARG A 307 -25.36 13.02 -10.34
C ARG A 307 -24.51 13.74 -11.38
N ARG A 308 -25.18 14.33 -12.37
CA ARG A 308 -24.56 15.36 -13.21
C ARG A 308 -24.44 16.62 -12.36
N TRP A 309 -23.24 16.99 -11.96
CA TRP A 309 -23.00 18.36 -11.55
C TRP A 309 -23.25 19.22 -12.78
N THR A 310 -24.26 20.08 -12.72
CA THR A 310 -24.44 21.05 -13.79
C THR A 310 -23.27 22.03 -13.72
N ARG A 311 -22.93 22.65 -14.85
CA ARG A 311 -21.94 23.75 -14.88
C ARG A 311 -22.30 24.83 -13.85
N ALA A 312 -23.58 25.03 -13.56
CA ALA A 312 -24.05 25.95 -12.52
C ALA A 312 -23.66 25.47 -11.11
N ASP A 313 -23.82 24.19 -10.77
CA ASP A 313 -23.40 23.63 -9.47
C ASP A 313 -21.90 23.79 -9.24
N LEU A 314 -21.10 23.56 -10.29
CA LEU A 314 -19.65 23.77 -10.26
C LEU A 314 -19.31 25.24 -10.02
N MET A 315 -19.90 26.16 -10.79
CA MET A 315 -19.66 27.60 -10.65
C MET A 315 -20.08 28.14 -9.28
N HIS A 316 -21.22 27.68 -8.74
CA HIS A 316 -21.66 28.05 -7.40
C HIS A 316 -20.73 27.52 -6.30
N SER A 317 -20.15 26.32 -6.46
CA SER A 317 -19.18 25.78 -5.49
C SER A 317 -17.85 26.54 -5.46
N VAL A 318 -17.44 27.11 -6.60
CA VAL A 318 -16.19 27.88 -6.73
C VAL A 318 -16.36 29.32 -6.22
N LEU A 319 -17.52 29.94 -6.46
CA LEU A 319 -17.72 31.38 -6.25
C LEU A 319 -18.20 31.78 -4.84
N THR A 320 -18.75 30.87 -4.04
CA THR A 320 -19.43 31.21 -2.77
C THR A 320 -18.53 31.36 -1.54
N ARG A 321 -17.20 31.38 -1.68
CA ARG A 321 -16.30 31.65 -0.53
C ARG A 321 -15.34 32.79 -0.86
N ARG A 322 -15.80 34.01 -0.58
CA ARG A 322 -14.95 35.17 -0.24
C ARG A 322 -14.98 35.36 1.26
#